data_AF-A0A520EWZ9-F1
#
_entry.id   AF-A0A520EWZ9-F1
#
_cell.length_a   1.000
_cell.length_b   1.000
_cell.length_c   1.000
_cell.angle_alpha   90.00
_cell.angle_beta   90.00
_cell.angle_gamma   90.00
#
_symmetry.space_group_name_H-M   'P 1'
#
loop_
_entity.id
_entity.type
_entity.pdbx_description
1 polymer ?
#
loop_
_entity_poly.entity_id
_entity_poly.type
_entity_poly.pdbx_seq_one_letter_code
_entity_poly.pdbx_strand_id
1 'polypeptide(L)' 'MRIANIDSRAVLVVGDEGSERGVDLATASRGRFGPELPAVYDAWNDVTAWAAEQDFSALADDSFPIDRA' A
#
# COMPACT_ATOMS: atom_id res chain seq x y z
N MET A 1 6.85 -7.74 1.22
CA MET A 1 5.74 -6.76 1.25
C MET A 1 5.68 -6.14 2.64
N ARG A 2 5.48 -4.83 2.74
CA ARG A 2 5.37 -4.09 4.00
C ARG A 2 4.09 -3.26 3.97
N ILE A 3 3.34 -3.24 5.06
CA ILE A 3 2.09 -2.46 5.16
C ILE A 3 2.14 -1.57 6.40
N ALA A 4 1.61 -0.36 6.27
CA ALA A 4 1.43 0.60 7.34
C ALA A 4 -0.06 0.96 7.48
N ASN A 5 -0.44 1.33 8.70
CA ASN A 5 -1.66 2.08 8.94
C ASN A 5 -1.28 3.56 9.05
N ILE A 6 -1.76 4.39 8.12
CA ILE A 6 -1.53 5.84 8.12
C ILE A 6 -2.90 6.50 8.01
N ASP A 7 -3.23 7.35 8.98
CA ASP A 7 -4.55 8.02 9.06
C ASP A 7 -5.75 7.06 8.98
N SER A 8 -5.63 5.88 9.63
CA SER A 8 -6.63 4.79 9.60
C SER A 8 -6.80 4.12 8.23
N ARG A 9 -5.85 4.32 7.30
CA ARG A 9 -5.88 3.73 5.96
C ARG A 9 -4.75 2.74 5.77
N ALA A 10 -5.05 1.64 5.08
CA ALA A 10 -4.10 0.60 4.75
C ALA A 10 -3.21 1.04 3.59
N VAL A 11 -1.91 1.13 3.87
CA VAL A 11 -0.91 1.68 2.95
C VAL A 11 0.14 0.63 2.66
N LEU A 12 0.39 0.38 1.39
CA LEU A 12 1.52 -0.42 0.94
C LEU A 12 2.79 0.44 0.97
N VAL A 13 3.82 -0.05 1.65
CA VAL A 13 5.12 0.61 1.74
C VAL A 13 6.03 0.09 0.64
N VAL A 14 6.53 1.00 -0.19
CA VAL A 14 7.43 0.73 -1.32
C VAL A 14 8.71 1.58 -1.20
N GLY A 15 9.75 1.20 -1.95
CA GLY A 15 11.06 1.88 -1.92
C GLY A 15 12.02 1.31 -0.88
N ASP A 16 13.23 1.85 -0.87
CA ASP A 16 14.32 1.43 0.01
C ASP A 16 14.24 2.11 1.38
N GLU A 17 14.94 1.56 2.36
CA GLU A 17 14.99 2.12 3.70
C GLU A 17 15.49 3.57 3.72
N GLY A 18 14.71 4.47 4.35
CA GLY A 18 15.00 5.90 4.41
C GLY A 18 14.53 6.68 3.17
N SER A 19 13.95 6.00 2.19
CA SER A 19 13.34 6.59 1.00
C SER A 19 11.95 6.03 0.71
N GLU A 20 11.30 5.48 1.75
CA GLU A 20 10.01 4.83 1.58
C GLU A 20 8.90 5.78 1.15
N ARG A 21 8.00 5.20 0.36
CA ARG A 21 6.75 5.84 -0.04
C ARG A 21 5.58 4.96 0.32
N GLY A 22 4.46 5.59 0.60
CA GLY A 22 3.18 4.98 0.86
C GLY A 22 2.29 5.03 -0.37
N VAL A 23 1.68 3.89 -0.71
CA VAL A 23 0.62 3.77 -1.70
C VAL A 23 -0.66 3.35 -0.99
N ASP A 24 -1.71 4.17 -1.07
CA ASP A 24 -3.02 3.84 -0.51
C ASP A 24 -3.63 2.64 -1.27
N LEU A 25 -3.88 1.53 -0.56
CA LEU A 25 -4.39 0.30 -1.16
C LEU A 25 -5.80 0.47 -1.72
N ALA A 26 -6.67 1.23 -1.08
CA ALA A 26 -8.03 1.46 -1.58
C ALA A 26 -8.01 2.30 -2.85
N THR A 27 -7.16 3.31 -2.93
CA THR A 27 -7.02 4.12 -4.15
C THR A 27 -6.40 3.31 -5.28
N ALA A 28 -5.24 2.68 -5.05
CA ALA A 28 -4.51 1.94 -6.08
C ALA A 28 -5.30 0.74 -6.62
N SER A 29 -6.09 0.09 -5.77
CA SER A 29 -6.93 -1.05 -6.17
C SER A 29 -8.34 -0.66 -6.65
N ARG A 30 -8.63 0.64 -6.80
CA ARG A 30 -9.96 1.17 -7.16
C ARG A 30 -11.08 0.65 -6.25
N GLY A 31 -10.82 0.61 -4.95
CA GLY A 31 -11.75 0.22 -3.90
C GLY A 31 -11.87 -1.28 -3.66
N ARG A 32 -11.02 -2.12 -4.27
CA ARG A 32 -11.04 -3.57 -4.06
C ARG A 32 -10.55 -3.98 -2.66
N PHE A 33 -9.58 -3.25 -2.09
CA PHE A 33 -8.98 -3.55 -0.80
C PHE A 33 -9.02 -2.34 0.15
N GLY A 34 -9.29 -2.57 1.43
CA GLY A 34 -9.36 -1.48 2.42
C GLY A 34 -10.63 -0.63 2.30
N PRO A 35 -10.62 0.64 2.78
CA PRO A 35 -9.46 1.39 3.26
C PRO A 35 -8.95 0.92 4.62
N GLU A 36 -9.77 0.23 5.41
CA GLU A 36 -9.41 -0.23 6.74
C GLU A 36 -8.40 -1.37 6.69
N LEU A 37 -7.38 -1.30 7.55
CA LEU A 37 -6.31 -2.31 7.60
C LEU A 37 -6.81 -3.74 7.89
N PRO A 38 -7.81 -3.99 8.77
CA PRO A 38 -8.35 -5.34 8.97
C PRO A 38 -8.88 -6.00 7.68
N ALA A 39 -9.56 -5.25 6.81
CA ALA A 39 -10.11 -5.78 5.56
C ALA A 39 -9.01 -6.26 4.58
N VAL A 40 -7.82 -5.67 4.67
CA VAL A 40 -6.64 -6.11 3.90
C VAL A 40 -6.13 -7.46 4.40
N TYR A 41 -6.18 -7.71 5.71
CA TYR A 41 -5.79 -9.00 6.28
C TYR A 41 -6.83 -10.10 6.02
N ASP A 42 -8.12 -9.76 6.01
CA ASP A 42 -9.18 -10.70 5.64
C ASP A 42 -9.03 -11.20 4.20
N ALA A 43 -8.55 -10.34 3.29
CA ALA A 43 -8.31 -10.62 1.87
C ALA A 43 -6.81 -10.86 1.54
N TRP A 44 -6.00 -11.32 2.49
CA TRP A 44 -4.54 -11.29 2.37
C TRP A 44 -3.97 -11.97 1.12
N ASN A 45 -4.50 -13.13 0.74
CA ASN A 45 -4.05 -13.86 -0.45
C ASN A 45 -4.32 -13.06 -1.74
N ASP A 46 -5.48 -12.42 -1.83
CA ASP A 46 -5.84 -11.59 -2.99
C ASP A 46 -4.99 -10.33 -3.07
N VAL A 47 -4.74 -9.70 -1.92
CA VAL A 47 -3.89 -8.50 -1.81
C VAL A 47 -2.46 -8.82 -2.25
N THR A 48 -1.90 -9.92 -1.76
CA THR A 48 -0.52 -10.33 -2.10
C THR A 48 -0.38 -10.73 -3.55
N ALA A 49 -1.36 -11.44 -4.12
CA ALA A 49 -1.40 -11.77 -5.54
C ALA A 49 -1.49 -10.50 -6.41
N TRP A 50 -2.41 -9.59 -6.09
CA TRP A 50 -2.54 -8.31 -6.80
C TRP A 50 -1.25 -7.49 -6.73
N ALA A 51 -0.65 -7.38 -5.55
CA ALA A 51 0.58 -6.62 -5.34
C ALA A 51 1.75 -7.20 -6.14
N ALA A 52 1.83 -8.52 -6.31
CA ALA A 52 2.88 -9.16 -7.09
C ALA A 52 2.82 -8.84 -8.60
N GLU A 53 1.64 -8.44 -9.10
CA GLU A 53 1.42 -8.07 -10.50
C GLU A 53 1.61 -6.57 -10.77
N GLN A 54 1.75 -5.74 -9.72
CA GLN A 54 1.87 -4.30 -9.89
C GLN A 54 3.30 -3.87 -10.22
N ASP A 55 3.41 -2.91 -11.13
CA ASP A 55 4.63 -2.12 -11.27
C ASP A 55 4.58 -0.94 -10.30
N PHE A 56 5.25 -1.08 -9.16
CA PHE A 56 5.30 -0.03 -8.13
C PHE A 56 6.07 1.21 -8.55
N SER A 57 6.90 1.13 -9.61
CA SER A 57 7.54 2.33 -10.16
C SER A 57 6.54 3.23 -10.88
N ALA A 58 5.50 2.64 -11.49
CA ALA A 58 4.41 3.38 -12.13
C ALA A 58 3.39 3.93 -11.11
N LEU A 59 3.28 3.32 -9.92
CA LEU A 59 2.46 3.82 -8.81
C LEU A 59 3.14 4.95 -8.02
N ALA A 60 4.36 5.35 -8.40
CA ALA A 60 5.11 6.40 -7.71
C ALA A 60 4.40 7.76 -7.77
N ASP A 61 3.70 8.08 -8.86
CA ASP A 61 3.00 9.35 -9.03
C ASP A 61 1.85 9.54 -8.01
N ASP A 62 1.19 8.45 -7.62
CA ASP A 62 0.08 8.43 -6.66
C ASP A 62 0.53 8.10 -5.22
N SER A 63 1.84 8.04 -5.00
CA SER A 63 2.43 7.71 -3.70
C SER A 63 2.85 8.96 -2.92
N PHE A 64 2.95 8.85 -1.61
CA PHE A 64 3.39 9.93 -0.72
C PHE A 64 4.62 9.53 0.10
N PRO A 65 5.50 10.48 0.48
CA PRO A 65 6.66 10.15 1.31
C PRO A 65 6.22 9.67 2.70
N ILE A 66 6.88 8.65 3.23
CA ILE A 66 6.71 8.23 4.62
C ILE A 66 7.84 8.85 5.44
N ASP A 67 7.49 9.74 6.36
CA ASP A 67 8.44 10.26 7.35
C ASP A 67 8.60 9.24 8.49
N ARG A 68 9.84 8.94 8.86
CA ARG A 68 10.19 8.03 9.97
C ARG A 68 10.76 8.78 11.19
N ALA A 69 10.88 10.11 11.13
CA ALA A 69 11.51 10.93 12.16
C ALA A 69 10.76 10.92 13.51
#